data_AF-A0A5B0MS30-F1
#
_entry.id   AF-A0A5B0MS30-F1
#
_cell.length_a   1.000
_cell.length_b   1.000
_cell.length_c   1.000
_cell.angle_alpha   90.00
_cell.angle_beta   90.00
_cell.angle_gamma   90.00
#
_symmetry.space_group_name_H-M   'P 1'
#
loop_
_entity.id
_entity.type
_entity.pdbx_description
1 polymer ?
#
loop_
_entity_poly.entity_id
_entity_poly.type
_entity_poly.pdbx_seq_one_letter_code
_entity_poly.pdbx_strand_id
1 'polypeptide(L)'
;MAKFEYSIWKLDVPPEGSMNDDFLASVTAEFKGYIDEHFWKQRRVPLSIREENRIHQFPVIKYQNKPLEDPSIWILDMKNHTIQKKKYLKIEMENLIKCLIFINTSVLRYLNETNPSEEELSSHREFISWFFRESFTSNHHLPILGTIPNYLALKKGEEFSEVQKITLDQLSSGEGKKNCFENSILIGGLWYKIFKPEIWEKLENNHPGTSPLVALKSMVGKAMNSRMQVYQGSFNNDADFDLIGDLKIPKLYRFPNSMKPQYYKKYPKKLEIDLISQSCIFKKIKLFETSRIPIDGLPVVMIPEINNEANKSYRASLINNKGEKINPTKLKNVLESLFFHLNLCQKYILSEGLIVIDHAENLIKDFSEFFFKLLLNKEEGRIPIFGEILKEDGKFEISHFSDLQVFLIKHYFTLENPQPHVIRVSLALIYYWYTTHHPAIFSQIRAHYWDLLMKQLGSSLMKHQKLDVYSLTHFDHDSNFLGHVRTYTPAYKKICH
;
A
#
# COMPACT_ATOMS: atom_id res chain seq x y z
N MET A 1 -6.03 16.82 -38.52
CA MET A 1 -4.77 16.20 -38.03
C MET A 1 -4.45 16.79 -36.66
N ALA A 2 -4.82 16.10 -35.59
CA ALA A 2 -4.45 16.52 -34.24
C ALA A 2 -2.95 16.28 -34.03
N LYS A 3 -2.20 17.33 -33.66
CA LYS A 3 -0.82 17.20 -33.20
C LYS A 3 -0.86 16.42 -31.88
N PHE A 4 -0.43 15.17 -31.89
CA PHE A 4 -0.15 14.43 -30.66
C PHE A 4 1.13 15.00 -30.04
N GLU A 5 0.98 15.80 -28.99
CA GLU A 5 2.11 16.18 -28.14
C GLU A 5 2.60 14.93 -27.40
N TYR A 6 3.70 14.35 -27.89
CA TYR A 6 4.44 13.33 -27.15
C TYR A 6 5.14 14.03 -25.97
N SER A 7 4.56 13.91 -24.79
CA SER A 7 5.29 14.23 -23.56
C SER A 7 6.45 13.22 -23.43
N ILE A 8 7.67 13.72 -23.47
CA ILE A 8 8.88 12.95 -23.17
C ILE A 8 8.76 12.47 -21.72
N TRP A 9 8.50 11.18 -21.53
CA TRP A 9 8.40 10.55 -20.21
C TRP A 9 9.75 10.67 -19.50
N LYS A 10 9.75 11.15 -18.24
CA LYS A 10 10.98 11.23 -17.42
C LYS A 10 11.26 9.95 -16.63
N LEU A 11 10.37 8.96 -16.66
CA LEU A 11 10.41 7.76 -15.83
C LEU A 11 10.64 6.52 -16.70
N ASP A 12 11.66 5.73 -16.35
CA ASP A 12 12.05 4.52 -17.08
C ASP A 12 11.34 3.25 -16.55
N VAL A 13 10.62 3.37 -15.43
CA VAL A 13 9.85 2.32 -14.75
C VAL A 13 8.53 2.89 -14.19
N PRO A 14 7.51 2.06 -13.90
CA PRO A 14 6.24 2.53 -13.34
C PRO A 14 6.40 3.32 -12.05
N PRO A 15 5.53 4.32 -11.78
CA PRO A 15 5.59 5.12 -10.56
C PRO A 15 5.68 4.27 -9.29
N GLU A 16 6.39 4.77 -8.28
CA GLU A 16 6.43 4.15 -6.96
C GLU A 16 5.00 3.99 -6.40
N GLY A 17 4.75 2.82 -5.81
CA GLY A 17 3.44 2.47 -5.29
C GLY A 17 2.39 2.11 -6.34
N SER A 18 2.72 1.87 -7.62
CA SER A 18 1.79 1.31 -8.63
C SER A 18 1.51 -0.19 -8.43
N MET A 19 2.35 -0.87 -7.66
CA MET A 19 2.25 -2.28 -7.22
C MET A 19 2.78 -2.40 -5.79
N ASN A 20 2.28 -3.37 -5.01
CA ASN A 20 2.88 -3.76 -3.74
C ASN A 20 4.15 -4.58 -3.98
N ASP A 21 5.16 -4.37 -3.13
CA ASP A 21 6.39 -5.15 -3.08
C ASP A 21 6.13 -6.64 -2.84
N ASP A 22 5.13 -7.02 -2.03
CA ASP A 22 4.80 -8.43 -1.78
C ASP A 22 4.30 -9.13 -3.05
N PHE A 23 3.40 -8.46 -3.77
CA PHE A 23 2.90 -8.95 -5.04
C PHE A 23 4.04 -9.06 -6.06
N LEU A 24 4.85 -8.00 -6.19
CA LEU A 24 6.01 -8.00 -7.08
C LEU A 24 7.01 -9.10 -6.72
N ALA A 25 7.27 -9.32 -5.43
CA ALA A 25 8.12 -10.40 -4.95
C ALA A 25 7.55 -11.77 -5.35
N SER A 26 6.23 -11.98 -5.21
CA SER A 26 5.58 -13.23 -5.58
C SER A 26 5.71 -13.55 -7.07
N VAL A 27 5.47 -12.57 -7.96
CA VAL A 27 5.50 -12.77 -9.41
C VAL A 27 6.92 -12.79 -9.98
N THR A 28 7.90 -12.27 -9.25
CA THR A 28 9.32 -12.29 -9.65
C THR A 28 10.12 -13.43 -9.02
N ALA A 29 9.52 -14.19 -8.09
CA ALA A 29 10.20 -15.23 -7.33
C ALA A 29 10.80 -16.31 -8.24
N GLU A 30 10.04 -16.79 -9.22
CA GLU A 30 10.48 -17.83 -10.17
C GLU A 30 11.70 -17.36 -10.99
N PHE A 31 11.66 -16.13 -11.51
CA PHE A 31 12.75 -15.53 -12.26
C PHE A 31 14.01 -15.36 -11.41
N LYS A 32 13.86 -14.85 -10.18
CA LYS A 32 14.97 -14.66 -9.25
C LYS A 32 15.57 -15.99 -8.82
N GLY A 33 14.74 -17.01 -8.59
CA GLY A 33 15.15 -18.37 -8.27
C GLY A 33 15.93 -19.01 -9.41
N TYR A 34 15.45 -18.88 -10.64
CA TYR A 34 16.15 -19.38 -11.83
C TYR A 34 17.51 -18.68 -12.02
N ILE A 35 17.57 -17.34 -11.85
CA ILE A 35 18.84 -16.61 -11.83
C ILE A 35 19.71 -17.08 -10.67
N ASP A 36 19.15 -17.42 -9.51
CA ASP A 36 19.93 -17.90 -8.36
C ASP A 36 20.62 -19.23 -8.64
N GLU A 37 19.89 -20.15 -9.25
CA GLU A 37 20.31 -21.51 -9.58
C GLU A 37 21.36 -21.52 -10.71
N HIS A 38 21.12 -20.75 -11.77
CA HIS A 38 21.94 -20.79 -12.98
C HIS A 38 23.06 -19.75 -13.01
N PHE A 39 23.11 -18.81 -12.06
CA PHE A 39 24.21 -17.84 -11.96
C PHE A 39 25.41 -18.42 -11.22
N TRP A 40 26.50 -18.64 -11.95
CA TRP A 40 27.73 -19.22 -11.41
C TRP A 40 28.58 -18.22 -10.59
N LYS A 41 29.23 -18.72 -9.53
CA LYS A 41 30.06 -17.93 -8.59
C LYS A 41 31.52 -17.70 -9.06
N GLN A 42 31.91 -18.13 -10.25
CA GLN A 42 33.31 -17.99 -10.68
C GLN A 42 33.68 -16.53 -10.95
N ARG A 43 34.74 -16.06 -10.29
CA ARG A 43 35.06 -14.63 -10.21
C ARG A 43 35.81 -14.06 -11.42
N ARG A 44 36.45 -14.86 -12.29
CA ARG A 44 37.25 -14.34 -13.42
C ARG A 44 37.40 -15.37 -14.55
N VAL A 45 36.66 -15.19 -15.65
CA VAL A 45 37.01 -15.79 -16.95
C VAL A 45 37.99 -14.83 -17.66
N PRO A 46 39.18 -15.27 -18.12
CA PRO A 46 40.10 -14.45 -18.91
C PRO A 46 39.43 -13.83 -20.14
N LEU A 47 39.89 -12.64 -20.57
CA LEU A 47 39.29 -11.91 -21.69
C LEU A 47 39.33 -12.72 -23.00
N SER A 48 40.45 -13.38 -23.30
CA SER A 48 40.61 -14.23 -24.49
C SER A 48 39.54 -15.32 -24.59
N ILE A 49 39.29 -16.03 -23.49
CA ILE A 49 38.25 -17.07 -23.41
C ILE A 49 36.86 -16.47 -23.63
N ARG A 50 36.61 -15.22 -23.20
CA ARG A 50 35.30 -14.56 -23.44
C ARG A 50 35.11 -14.20 -24.91
N GLU A 51 36.16 -13.75 -25.58
CA GLU A 51 36.10 -13.38 -27.00
C GLU A 51 35.88 -14.62 -27.88
N GLU A 52 36.60 -15.71 -27.60
CA GLU A 52 36.47 -16.99 -28.32
C GLU A 52 35.08 -17.62 -28.16
N ASN A 53 34.45 -17.46 -26.99
CA ASN A 53 33.17 -18.08 -26.66
C ASN A 53 31.96 -17.16 -26.84
N ARG A 54 32.15 -15.98 -27.43
CA ARG A 54 31.06 -15.02 -27.63
C ARG A 54 30.11 -15.49 -28.73
N ILE A 55 28.81 -15.43 -28.46
CA ILE A 55 27.82 -15.57 -29.54
C ILE A 55 27.77 -14.24 -30.28
N HIS A 56 28.28 -14.22 -31.52
CA HIS A 56 28.38 -13.02 -32.33
C HIS A 56 27.03 -12.30 -32.42
N GLN A 57 27.05 -10.96 -32.35
CA GLN A 57 25.90 -10.05 -32.36
C GLN A 57 25.07 -10.00 -31.07
N PHE A 58 25.34 -10.86 -30.08
CA PHE A 58 24.64 -10.85 -28.80
C PHE A 58 25.57 -10.53 -27.63
N PRO A 59 25.04 -9.97 -26.53
CA PRO A 59 25.80 -9.67 -25.32
C PRO A 59 25.93 -10.91 -24.42
N VAL A 60 26.29 -12.06 -24.99
CA VAL A 60 26.37 -13.32 -24.25
C VAL A 60 27.58 -14.15 -24.66
N ILE A 61 27.99 -15.04 -23.78
CA ILE A 61 29.00 -16.08 -24.04
C ILE A 61 28.41 -17.46 -23.79
N LYS A 62 28.84 -18.44 -24.58
CA LYS A 62 28.63 -19.87 -24.35
C LYS A 62 29.81 -20.40 -23.56
N TYR A 63 29.66 -20.62 -22.27
CA TYR A 63 30.76 -21.06 -21.41
C TYR A 63 30.61 -22.53 -21.02
N GLN A 64 31.72 -23.27 -21.09
CA GLN A 64 31.81 -24.66 -20.63
C GLN A 64 33.03 -24.78 -19.71
N ASN A 65 32.79 -25.06 -18.42
CA ASN A 65 33.84 -25.10 -17.41
C ASN A 65 34.67 -26.39 -17.48
N LYS A 66 34.02 -27.52 -17.79
CA LYS A 66 34.68 -28.81 -18.02
C LYS A 66 34.12 -29.49 -19.28
N PRO A 67 34.91 -30.30 -20.00
CA PRO A 67 34.47 -30.97 -21.23
C PRO A 67 33.22 -31.86 -21.08
N LEU A 68 32.94 -32.34 -19.86
CA LEU A 68 31.83 -33.22 -19.52
C LEU A 68 30.62 -32.47 -18.90
N GLU A 69 30.74 -31.17 -18.64
CA GLU A 69 29.64 -30.35 -18.13
C GLU A 69 28.91 -29.72 -19.32
N ASP A 70 27.58 -29.63 -19.24
CA ASP A 70 26.79 -28.99 -20.28
C ASP A 70 27.14 -27.50 -20.39
N PRO A 71 27.30 -26.96 -21.61
CA PRO A 71 27.62 -25.55 -21.80
C PRO A 71 26.46 -24.67 -21.31
N SER A 72 26.78 -23.46 -20.83
CA SER A 72 25.80 -22.51 -20.30
C SER A 72 25.90 -21.15 -20.97
N ILE A 73 24.77 -20.44 -21.07
CA ILE A 73 24.71 -19.06 -21.57
C ILE A 73 24.89 -18.08 -20.43
N TRP A 74 25.87 -17.19 -20.55
CA TRP A 74 26.14 -16.11 -19.58
C TRP A 74 26.04 -14.74 -20.23
N ILE A 75 25.40 -13.80 -19.53
CA ILE A 75 25.15 -12.44 -20.01
C ILE A 75 26.35 -11.54 -19.69
N LEU A 76 26.76 -10.73 -20.67
CA LEU A 76 27.79 -9.71 -20.55
C LEU A 76 27.17 -8.33 -20.29
N ASP A 77 27.82 -7.55 -19.44
CA ASP A 77 27.64 -6.10 -19.33
C ASP A 77 28.23 -5.43 -20.59
N MET A 78 27.38 -4.74 -21.35
CA MET A 78 27.76 -4.06 -22.60
C MET A 78 28.72 -2.89 -22.40
N LYS A 79 28.76 -2.26 -21.21
CA LYS A 79 29.64 -1.13 -20.93
C LYS A 79 31.08 -1.57 -20.68
N ASN A 80 31.23 -2.66 -19.92
CA ASN A 80 32.53 -3.11 -19.43
C ASN A 80 33.02 -4.41 -20.08
N HIS A 81 32.18 -5.05 -20.92
CA HIS A 81 32.43 -6.37 -21.51
C HIS A 81 32.80 -7.45 -20.47
N THR A 82 32.25 -7.31 -19.26
CA THR A 82 32.41 -8.26 -18.17
C THR A 82 31.15 -9.07 -17.95
N ILE A 83 31.22 -10.20 -17.25
CA ILE A 83 30.02 -10.95 -16.88
C ILE A 83 29.13 -10.06 -16.00
N GLN A 84 27.85 -9.95 -16.37
CA GLN A 84 26.89 -9.13 -15.65
C GLN A 84 26.77 -9.59 -14.20
N LYS A 85 26.68 -8.66 -13.25
CA LYS A 85 26.54 -9.06 -11.84
C LYS A 85 25.13 -9.60 -11.59
N LYS A 86 25.06 -10.71 -10.86
CA LYS A 86 23.80 -11.33 -10.40
C LYS A 86 22.79 -10.35 -9.82
N LYS A 87 23.25 -9.41 -8.98
CA LYS A 87 22.42 -8.37 -8.37
C LYS A 87 21.71 -7.53 -9.44
N TYR A 88 22.43 -7.10 -10.48
CA TYR A 88 21.85 -6.29 -11.55
C TYR A 88 20.91 -7.10 -12.44
N LEU A 89 21.24 -8.36 -12.75
CA LEU A 89 20.31 -9.23 -13.48
C LEU A 89 18.96 -9.35 -12.78
N LYS A 90 18.96 -9.51 -11.45
CA LYS A 90 17.72 -9.58 -10.66
C LYS A 90 16.94 -8.26 -10.68
N ILE A 91 17.63 -7.13 -10.53
CA ILE A 91 17.01 -5.80 -10.54
C ILE A 91 16.39 -5.51 -11.91
N GLU A 92 17.13 -5.73 -12.99
CA GLU A 92 16.65 -5.49 -14.35
C GLU A 92 15.49 -6.41 -14.73
N MET A 93 15.54 -7.68 -14.31
CA MET A 93 14.44 -8.61 -14.52
C MET A 93 13.18 -8.20 -13.74
N GLU A 94 13.33 -7.78 -12.49
CA GLU A 94 12.23 -7.26 -11.68
C GLU A 94 11.61 -6.00 -12.31
N ASN A 95 12.43 -5.05 -12.77
CA ASN A 95 11.97 -3.86 -13.46
C ASN A 95 11.20 -4.20 -14.73
N LEU A 96 11.69 -5.16 -15.52
CA LEU A 96 11.03 -5.61 -16.74
C LEU A 96 9.67 -6.23 -16.43
N ILE A 97 9.59 -7.15 -15.46
CA ILE A 97 8.32 -7.77 -15.03
C ILE A 97 7.34 -6.71 -14.53
N LYS A 98 7.81 -5.74 -13.74
CA LYS A 98 6.99 -4.63 -13.26
C LYS A 98 6.40 -3.82 -14.41
N CYS A 99 7.20 -3.49 -15.42
CA CYS A 99 6.75 -2.81 -16.63
C CYS A 99 5.74 -3.65 -17.42
N LEU A 100 6.00 -4.94 -17.64
CA LEU A 100 5.12 -5.83 -18.40
C LEU A 100 3.73 -5.94 -17.77
N ILE A 101 3.67 -6.10 -16.44
CA ILE A 101 2.40 -6.14 -15.71
C ILE A 101 1.66 -4.80 -15.86
N PHE A 102 2.36 -3.68 -15.64
CA PHE A 102 1.75 -2.35 -15.78
C PHE A 102 1.21 -2.09 -17.18
N ILE A 103 1.93 -2.51 -18.23
CA ILE A 103 1.48 -2.43 -19.62
C ILE A 103 0.22 -3.27 -19.80
N ASN A 104 0.23 -4.52 -19.34
CA ASN A 104 -0.93 -5.41 -19.47
C ASN A 104 -2.17 -4.80 -18.78
N THR A 105 -2.03 -4.29 -17.55
CA THR A 105 -3.11 -3.58 -16.85
C THR A 105 -3.62 -2.39 -17.67
N SER A 106 -2.71 -1.59 -18.24
CA SER A 106 -3.10 -0.39 -19.01
C SER A 106 -3.94 -0.73 -20.24
N VAL A 107 -3.59 -1.82 -20.94
CA VAL A 107 -4.30 -2.26 -22.14
C VAL A 107 -5.67 -2.83 -21.77
N LEU A 108 -5.72 -3.73 -20.78
CA LEU A 108 -6.97 -4.36 -20.34
C LEU A 108 -8.01 -3.32 -19.90
N ARG A 109 -7.59 -2.34 -19.09
CA ARG A 109 -8.47 -1.29 -18.60
C ARG A 109 -8.83 -0.26 -19.66
N TYR A 110 -7.94 0.01 -20.62
CA TYR A 110 -8.25 0.91 -21.73
C TYR A 110 -9.31 0.32 -22.67
N LEU A 111 -9.25 -0.98 -22.95
CA LEU A 111 -10.13 -1.62 -23.94
C LEU A 111 -11.48 -2.07 -23.39
N ASN A 112 -11.54 -2.46 -22.11
CA ASN A 112 -12.75 -3.03 -21.54
C ASN A 112 -13.45 -2.09 -20.55
N GLU A 113 -12.91 -0.89 -20.28
CA GLU A 113 -13.38 0.03 -19.21
C GLU A 113 -13.57 -0.69 -17.85
N THR A 114 -12.85 -1.79 -17.65
CA THR A 114 -13.08 -2.71 -16.55
C THR A 114 -12.50 -2.19 -15.25
N ASN A 115 -13.27 -2.36 -14.18
CA ASN A 115 -12.77 -2.25 -12.82
C ASN A 115 -11.69 -3.33 -12.57
N PRO A 116 -10.76 -3.10 -11.62
CA PRO A 116 -9.80 -4.11 -11.16
C PRO A 116 -10.48 -5.46 -10.84
N SER A 117 -10.06 -6.56 -11.46
CA SER A 117 -10.74 -7.87 -11.39
C SER A 117 -9.78 -9.07 -11.40
N GLU A 118 -10.24 -10.25 -10.94
CA GLU A 118 -9.45 -11.50 -10.99
C GLU A 118 -9.03 -11.90 -12.41
N GLU A 119 -9.77 -11.47 -13.43
CA GLU A 119 -9.41 -11.68 -14.83
C GLU A 119 -8.12 -10.93 -15.20
N GLU A 120 -7.92 -9.72 -14.65
CA GLU A 120 -6.68 -8.95 -14.80
C GLU A 120 -5.48 -9.76 -14.27
N LEU A 121 -5.63 -10.38 -13.11
CA LEU A 121 -4.58 -11.21 -12.51
C LEU A 121 -4.31 -12.49 -13.24
N SER A 122 -5.37 -13.18 -13.68
CA SER A 122 -5.22 -14.37 -14.50
C SER A 122 -4.43 -14.03 -15.76
N SER A 123 -4.74 -12.89 -16.39
CA SER A 123 -3.98 -12.39 -17.54
C SER A 123 -2.53 -12.05 -17.20
N HIS A 124 -2.27 -11.45 -16.04
CA HIS A 124 -0.90 -11.18 -15.58
C HIS A 124 -0.10 -12.46 -15.39
N ARG A 125 -0.68 -13.49 -14.75
CA ARG A 125 -0.03 -14.79 -14.55
C ARG A 125 0.23 -15.49 -15.89
N GLU A 126 -0.74 -15.47 -16.80
CA GLU A 126 -0.60 -16.05 -18.14
C GLU A 126 0.57 -15.41 -18.89
N PHE A 127 0.61 -14.07 -18.91
CA PHE A 127 1.63 -13.29 -19.60
C PHE A 127 3.02 -13.50 -18.99
N ILE A 128 3.15 -13.43 -17.67
CA ILE A 128 4.43 -13.61 -16.98
C ILE A 128 4.93 -15.07 -17.11
N SER A 129 4.03 -16.06 -17.03
CA SER A 129 4.39 -17.47 -17.23
C SER A 129 4.88 -17.72 -18.66
N TRP A 130 4.23 -17.13 -19.67
CA TRP A 130 4.75 -17.19 -21.04
C TRP A 130 6.11 -16.52 -21.16
N PHE A 131 6.27 -15.33 -20.61
CA PHE A 131 7.53 -14.59 -20.70
C PHE A 131 8.68 -15.37 -20.06
N PHE A 132 8.43 -16.04 -18.93
CA PHE A 132 9.39 -16.95 -18.30
C PHE A 132 9.80 -18.09 -19.25
N ARG A 133 8.80 -18.78 -19.82
CA ARG A 133 9.05 -19.90 -20.74
C ARG A 133 9.86 -19.47 -21.96
N GLU A 134 9.45 -18.39 -22.59
CA GLU A 134 10.11 -17.85 -23.78
C GLU A 134 11.55 -17.42 -23.46
N SER A 135 11.80 -16.89 -22.26
CA SER A 135 13.12 -16.43 -21.84
C SER A 135 14.09 -17.57 -21.50
N PHE A 136 13.62 -18.57 -20.74
CA PHE A 136 14.52 -19.54 -20.08
C PHE A 136 14.32 -20.99 -20.49
N THR A 137 13.15 -21.39 -21.01
CA THR A 137 12.82 -22.80 -21.25
C THR A 137 12.23 -23.05 -22.64
N SER A 138 12.54 -22.17 -23.60
CA SER A 138 12.15 -22.36 -24.99
C SER A 138 12.75 -23.66 -25.56
N ASN A 139 11.91 -24.47 -26.22
CA ASN A 139 12.35 -25.69 -26.88
C ASN A 139 13.00 -25.46 -28.25
N HIS A 140 13.00 -24.22 -28.74
CA HIS A 140 13.43 -23.88 -30.09
C HIS A 140 14.59 -22.87 -30.12
N HIS A 141 14.96 -22.31 -28.97
CA HIS A 141 15.96 -21.27 -28.85
C HIS A 141 16.84 -21.53 -27.63
N LEU A 142 18.04 -20.95 -27.61
CA LEU A 142 18.89 -21.00 -26.42
C LEU A 142 18.26 -20.20 -25.28
N PRO A 143 18.42 -20.62 -24.02
CA PRO A 143 17.96 -19.81 -22.90
C PRO A 143 18.81 -18.54 -22.78
N ILE A 144 18.22 -17.42 -22.35
CA ILE A 144 18.97 -16.17 -22.13
C ILE A 144 20.01 -16.29 -20.99
N LEU A 145 19.79 -17.25 -20.10
CA LEU A 145 20.68 -17.63 -19.00
C LEU A 145 20.44 -19.11 -18.69
N GLY A 146 21.50 -19.86 -18.41
CA GLY A 146 21.39 -21.25 -17.97
C GLY A 146 21.95 -22.26 -18.96
N THR A 147 21.69 -23.54 -18.69
CA THR A 147 22.30 -24.67 -19.40
C THR A 147 21.70 -24.81 -20.80
N ILE A 148 22.56 -25.03 -21.79
CA ILE A 148 22.17 -25.25 -23.18
C ILE A 148 21.78 -26.72 -23.36
N PRO A 149 20.55 -27.02 -23.79
CA PRO A 149 20.15 -28.38 -24.09
C PRO A 149 20.98 -29.01 -25.21
N ASN A 150 21.47 -30.23 -25.00
CA ASN A 150 22.33 -30.95 -25.95
C ASN A 150 21.66 -31.30 -27.29
N TYR A 151 20.33 -31.19 -27.40
CA TYR A 151 19.58 -31.47 -28.62
C TYR A 151 19.41 -30.27 -29.56
N LEU A 152 19.78 -29.06 -29.14
CA LEU A 152 19.58 -27.83 -29.93
C LEU A 152 20.76 -27.58 -30.89
N ALA A 153 20.57 -27.94 -32.16
CA ALA A 153 21.45 -27.55 -33.25
C ALA A 153 20.87 -26.33 -33.99
N LEU A 154 21.18 -25.12 -33.51
CA LEU A 154 20.68 -23.86 -34.09
C LEU A 154 21.68 -23.26 -35.08
N LYS A 155 21.16 -22.66 -36.15
CA LYS A 155 21.97 -21.90 -37.10
C LYS A 155 22.36 -20.55 -36.51
N LYS A 156 23.46 -19.98 -37.01
CA LYS A 156 23.90 -18.64 -36.64
C LYS A 156 22.81 -17.61 -36.97
N GLY A 157 22.40 -16.82 -35.99
CA GLY A 157 21.31 -15.83 -36.08
C GLY A 157 19.94 -16.33 -35.61
N GLU A 158 19.78 -17.65 -35.42
CA GLU A 158 18.54 -18.28 -34.93
C GLU A 158 18.67 -18.72 -33.46
N GLU A 159 19.73 -18.31 -32.76
CA GLU A 159 20.00 -18.76 -31.39
C GLU A 159 18.98 -18.23 -30.39
N PHE A 160 18.44 -17.03 -30.61
CA PHE A 160 17.54 -16.35 -29.69
C PHE A 160 16.28 -15.87 -30.42
N SER A 161 15.12 -15.99 -29.78
CA SER A 161 13.87 -15.41 -30.27
C SER A 161 13.84 -13.89 -30.11
N GLU A 162 12.91 -13.20 -30.77
CA GLU A 162 12.79 -11.74 -30.64
C GLU A 162 12.58 -11.28 -29.19
N VAL A 163 11.79 -12.01 -28.40
CA VAL A 163 11.59 -11.72 -26.97
C VAL A 163 12.91 -11.85 -26.20
N GLN A 164 13.67 -12.90 -26.50
CA GLN A 164 14.97 -13.14 -25.88
C GLN A 164 15.99 -12.07 -26.28
N LYS A 165 16.02 -11.63 -27.55
CA LYS A 165 16.88 -10.54 -28.02
C LYS A 165 16.62 -9.24 -27.28
N ILE A 166 15.34 -8.84 -27.16
CA ILE A 166 14.95 -7.63 -26.41
C ILE A 166 15.32 -7.76 -24.93
N THR A 167 15.09 -8.93 -24.34
CA THR A 167 15.42 -9.20 -22.93
C THR A 167 16.92 -9.15 -22.69
N LEU A 168 17.74 -9.70 -23.60
CA LEU A 168 19.20 -9.64 -23.53
C LEU A 168 19.72 -8.21 -23.64
N ASP A 169 19.14 -7.36 -24.51
CA ASP A 169 19.51 -5.94 -24.55
C ASP A 169 19.23 -5.25 -23.21
N GLN A 170 18.09 -5.54 -22.57
CA GLN A 170 17.77 -4.99 -21.24
C GLN A 170 18.75 -5.48 -20.16
N LEU A 171 18.96 -6.80 -20.05
CA LEU A 171 19.78 -7.39 -18.99
C LEU A 171 21.28 -7.10 -19.14
N SER A 172 21.75 -6.89 -20.36
CA SER A 172 23.14 -6.56 -20.66
C SER A 172 23.49 -5.09 -20.45
N SER A 173 22.47 -4.25 -20.21
CA SER A 173 22.60 -2.80 -20.21
C SER A 173 23.40 -2.22 -19.02
N GLY A 174 23.54 -2.99 -17.94
CA GLY A 174 24.30 -2.59 -16.75
C GLY A 174 23.60 -1.50 -15.92
N GLU A 175 24.33 -0.91 -14.97
CA GLU A 175 23.82 0.18 -14.14
C GLU A 175 23.73 1.47 -14.98
N GLY A 176 22.54 1.78 -15.52
CA GLY A 176 22.23 3.12 -16.04
C GLY A 176 21.62 3.26 -17.44
N LYS A 177 21.10 2.22 -18.09
CA LYS A 177 20.38 2.35 -19.37
C LYS A 177 18.86 2.46 -19.14
N LYS A 178 18.23 3.40 -19.84
CA LYS A 178 16.91 4.00 -19.52
C LYS A 178 15.74 3.55 -20.40
N ASN A 179 15.73 2.29 -20.87
CA ASN A 179 14.78 1.87 -21.91
C ASN A 179 13.82 0.73 -21.48
N CYS A 180 13.65 0.49 -20.19
CA CYS A 180 12.87 -0.65 -19.70
C CYS A 180 11.42 -0.63 -20.22
N PHE A 181 10.75 0.52 -20.23
CA PHE A 181 9.41 0.64 -20.82
C PHE A 181 9.37 0.34 -22.31
N GLU A 182 10.34 0.83 -23.08
CA GLU A 182 10.36 0.62 -24.53
C GLU A 182 10.52 -0.87 -24.86
N ASN A 183 11.47 -1.53 -24.20
CA ASN A 183 11.69 -2.96 -24.31
C ASN A 183 10.46 -3.76 -23.85
N SER A 184 9.82 -3.34 -22.76
CA SER A 184 8.60 -3.98 -22.26
C SER A 184 7.39 -3.80 -23.19
N ILE A 185 7.29 -2.65 -23.87
CA ILE A 185 6.23 -2.41 -24.87
C ILE A 185 6.43 -3.32 -26.09
N LEU A 186 7.67 -3.54 -26.53
CA LEU A 186 7.96 -4.47 -27.62
C LEU A 186 7.58 -5.91 -27.24
N ILE A 187 7.96 -6.36 -26.04
CA ILE A 187 7.61 -7.69 -25.53
C ILE A 187 6.09 -7.83 -25.36
N GLY A 188 5.42 -6.84 -24.76
CA GLY A 188 3.96 -6.81 -24.63
C GLY A 188 3.25 -6.82 -25.98
N GLY A 189 3.79 -6.09 -26.96
CA GLY A 189 3.26 -6.11 -28.31
C GLY A 189 3.33 -7.49 -28.97
N LEU A 190 4.45 -8.21 -28.80
CA LEU A 190 4.59 -9.60 -29.27
C LEU A 190 3.57 -10.53 -28.59
N TRP A 191 3.37 -10.39 -27.29
CA TRP A 191 2.37 -11.16 -26.54
C TRP A 191 0.95 -10.97 -27.09
N TYR A 192 0.50 -9.72 -27.24
CA TYR A 192 -0.84 -9.44 -27.78
C TYR A 192 -0.98 -9.91 -29.23
N LYS A 193 0.04 -9.69 -30.05
CA LYS A 193 0.03 -10.12 -31.45
C LYS A 193 -0.11 -11.65 -31.59
N ILE A 194 0.53 -12.43 -30.72
CA ILE A 194 0.54 -13.89 -30.80
C ILE A 194 -0.69 -14.51 -30.12
N PHE A 195 -1.01 -14.08 -28.90
CA PHE A 195 -1.99 -14.80 -28.06
C PHE A 195 -3.34 -14.11 -27.94
N LYS A 196 -3.43 -12.80 -28.27
CA LYS A 196 -4.68 -12.03 -28.18
C LYS A 196 -4.86 -11.19 -29.46
N PRO A 197 -4.91 -11.81 -30.64
CA PRO A 197 -4.96 -11.10 -31.92
C PRO A 197 -6.16 -10.14 -32.04
N GLU A 198 -7.29 -10.46 -31.39
CA GLU A 198 -8.45 -9.57 -31.32
C GLU A 198 -8.15 -8.24 -30.61
N ILE A 199 -7.35 -8.28 -29.54
CA ILE A 199 -6.88 -7.09 -28.84
C ILE A 199 -5.92 -6.32 -29.74
N TRP A 200 -4.99 -7.04 -30.39
CA TRP A 200 -4.03 -6.43 -31.30
C TRP A 200 -4.70 -5.68 -32.46
N GLU A 201 -5.70 -6.29 -33.10
CA GLU A 201 -6.48 -5.68 -34.18
C GLU A 201 -7.26 -4.44 -33.69
N LYS A 202 -7.84 -4.48 -32.48
CA LYS A 202 -8.48 -3.30 -31.87
C LYS A 202 -7.49 -2.15 -31.66
N LEU A 203 -6.24 -2.45 -31.32
CA LEU A 203 -5.18 -1.43 -31.20
C LEU A 203 -4.85 -0.80 -32.57
N GLU A 204 -4.87 -1.57 -33.66
CA GLU A 204 -4.72 -1.08 -35.03
C GLU A 204 -5.90 -0.18 -35.44
N ASN A 205 -7.12 -0.65 -35.21
CA ASN A 205 -8.34 0.02 -35.69
C ASN A 205 -8.69 1.30 -34.91
N ASN A 206 -8.41 1.35 -33.61
CA ASN A 206 -8.68 2.54 -32.80
C ASN A 206 -7.74 3.71 -33.11
N HIS A 207 -6.65 3.47 -33.85
CA HIS A 207 -5.70 4.49 -34.26
C HIS A 207 -5.28 4.33 -35.74
N PRO A 208 -6.19 4.61 -36.70
CA PRO A 208 -5.93 4.41 -38.12
C PRO A 208 -4.71 5.19 -38.60
N GLY A 209 -3.77 4.51 -39.25
CA GLY A 209 -2.54 5.12 -39.79
C GLY A 209 -1.37 5.23 -38.79
N THR A 210 -1.49 4.66 -37.59
CA THR A 210 -0.40 4.55 -36.61
C THR A 210 -0.19 3.10 -36.17
N SER A 211 1.07 2.71 -35.92
CA SER A 211 1.40 1.36 -35.46
C SER A 211 0.76 1.05 -34.08
N PRO A 212 0.31 -0.20 -33.81
CA PRO A 212 -0.18 -0.62 -32.49
C PRO A 212 0.79 -0.36 -31.35
N LEU A 213 2.10 -0.38 -31.63
CA LEU A 213 3.11 -0.06 -30.63
C LEU A 213 3.03 1.42 -30.19
N VAL A 214 2.61 2.32 -31.08
CA VAL A 214 2.34 3.72 -30.75
C VAL A 214 1.09 3.84 -29.89
N ALA A 215 0.05 3.05 -30.19
CA ALA A 215 -1.15 2.98 -29.36
C ALA A 215 -0.82 2.49 -27.94
N LEU A 216 -0.04 1.41 -27.81
CA LEU A 216 0.47 0.92 -26.52
C LEU A 216 1.24 2.00 -25.76
N LYS A 217 2.18 2.69 -26.42
CA LYS A 217 2.93 3.84 -25.84
C LYS A 217 1.97 4.91 -25.29
N SER A 218 0.91 5.24 -26.03
CA SER A 218 -0.10 6.21 -25.61
C SER A 218 -0.89 5.75 -24.38
N MET A 219 -1.32 4.48 -24.34
CA MET A 219 -2.08 3.90 -23.23
C MET A 219 -1.28 3.86 -21.93
N VAL A 220 -0.05 3.37 -22.00
CA VAL A 220 0.89 3.37 -20.87
C VAL A 220 1.10 4.80 -20.37
N GLY A 221 1.27 5.74 -21.28
CA GLY A 221 1.39 7.14 -20.96
C GLY A 221 0.21 7.73 -20.19
N LYS A 222 -1.03 7.44 -20.65
CA LYS A 222 -2.25 7.83 -19.94
C LYS A 222 -2.31 7.18 -18.56
N ALA A 223 -1.97 5.89 -18.45
CA ALA A 223 -1.94 5.16 -17.19
C ALA A 223 -0.94 5.76 -16.19
N MET A 224 0.26 6.14 -16.65
CA MET A 224 1.26 6.83 -15.83
C MET A 224 0.75 8.18 -15.32
N ASN A 225 0.17 9.00 -16.20
CA ASN A 225 -0.40 10.31 -15.83
C ASN A 225 -1.55 10.18 -14.82
N SER A 226 -2.33 9.09 -14.91
CA SER A 226 -3.42 8.79 -13.97
C SER A 226 -2.97 8.13 -12.65
N ARG A 227 -1.67 7.84 -12.48
CA ARG A 227 -1.12 7.08 -11.33
C ARG A 227 -1.83 5.73 -11.12
N MET A 228 -2.05 5.00 -12.21
CA MET A 228 -2.75 3.71 -12.22
C MET A 228 -2.15 2.71 -11.22
N GLN A 229 -3.03 2.00 -10.51
CA GLN A 229 -2.71 0.94 -9.55
C GLN A 229 -3.06 -0.43 -10.13
N VAL A 230 -2.14 -1.39 -10.06
CA VAL A 230 -2.35 -2.76 -10.55
C VAL A 230 -3.16 -3.60 -9.55
N TYR A 231 -4.06 -4.43 -10.05
CA TYR A 231 -4.87 -5.34 -9.25
C TYR A 231 -4.05 -6.57 -8.78
N GLN A 232 -4.22 -7.01 -7.53
CA GLN A 232 -3.28 -7.92 -6.86
C GLN A 232 -3.88 -9.16 -6.14
N GLY A 233 -5.20 -9.40 -6.17
CA GLY A 233 -5.77 -10.74 -5.87
C GLY A 233 -6.77 -10.73 -4.74
N SER A 234 -7.80 -9.91 -4.87
CA SER A 234 -8.63 -9.44 -3.78
C SER A 234 -7.88 -8.56 -2.78
N PHE A 235 -8.64 -7.62 -2.23
CA PHE A 235 -8.28 -6.88 -1.05
C PHE A 235 -8.44 -7.71 0.24
N ASN A 236 -8.57 -9.05 0.15
CA ASN A 236 -9.04 -9.97 1.18
C ASN A 236 -8.04 -11.08 1.52
N ASN A 237 -6.76 -10.76 1.66
CA ASN A 237 -5.95 -11.54 2.60
C ASN A 237 -6.41 -11.16 4.01
N ASP A 238 -6.73 -12.10 4.89
CA ASP A 238 -6.95 -11.78 6.31
C ASP A 238 -5.69 -11.14 6.94
N ALA A 239 -4.53 -11.37 6.32
CA ALA A 239 -3.29 -10.66 6.62
C ALA A 239 -3.33 -9.15 6.28
N ASP A 240 -4.32 -8.68 5.52
CA ASP A 240 -4.49 -7.26 5.15
C ASP A 240 -5.40 -6.48 6.09
N PHE A 241 -5.93 -7.14 7.14
CA PHE A 241 -6.84 -6.52 8.10
C PHE A 241 -6.36 -6.74 9.53
N ASP A 242 -6.62 -5.75 10.36
CA ASP A 242 -6.71 -5.95 11.80
C ASP A 242 -8.18 -6.26 12.14
N LEU A 243 -8.41 -7.02 13.21
CA LEU A 243 -9.74 -7.41 13.65
C LEU A 243 -10.20 -6.62 14.87
N ILE A 244 -11.49 -6.28 14.88
CA ILE A 244 -12.21 -5.80 16.07
C ILE A 244 -13.44 -6.69 16.22
N GLY A 245 -13.36 -7.72 17.06
CA GLY A 245 -14.31 -8.84 17.01
C GLY A 245 -14.31 -9.44 15.60
N ASP A 246 -15.49 -9.53 14.98
CA ASP A 246 -15.65 -10.02 13.60
C ASP A 246 -15.46 -8.94 12.52
N LEU A 247 -15.17 -7.69 12.91
CA LEU A 247 -15.03 -6.58 11.97
C LEU A 247 -13.61 -6.51 11.39
N LYS A 248 -13.52 -6.48 10.06
CA LYS A 248 -12.25 -6.36 9.34
C LYS A 248 -11.90 -4.90 9.07
N ILE A 249 -10.73 -4.46 9.57
CA ILE A 249 -10.21 -3.10 9.44
C ILE A 249 -8.96 -3.09 8.55
N PRO A 250 -8.98 -2.48 7.35
CA PRO A 250 -7.86 -2.51 6.42
C PRO A 250 -6.57 -1.99 7.08
N LYS A 251 -5.43 -2.61 6.79
CA LYS A 251 -4.12 -2.16 7.27
C LYS A 251 -3.72 -0.82 6.68
N LEU A 252 -2.82 -0.11 7.36
CA LEU A 252 -2.45 1.26 7.01
C LEU A 252 -1.92 1.44 5.59
N TYR A 253 -1.17 0.47 5.04
CA TYR A 253 -0.61 0.59 3.69
C TYR A 253 -1.68 0.68 2.60
N ARG A 254 -2.91 0.21 2.88
CA ARG A 254 -4.05 0.31 1.97
C ARG A 254 -4.64 1.71 1.89
N PHE A 255 -4.41 2.54 2.91
CA PHE A 255 -4.87 3.92 2.90
C PHE A 255 -3.98 4.77 1.99
N PRO A 256 -4.58 5.65 1.16
CA PRO A 256 -3.81 6.57 0.34
C PRO A 256 -2.99 7.52 1.23
N ASN A 257 -1.87 8.01 0.70
CA ASN A 257 -1.01 8.95 1.44
C ASN A 257 -1.74 10.25 1.81
N SER A 258 -2.77 10.61 1.04
CA SER A 258 -3.68 11.71 1.35
C SER A 258 -4.51 11.54 2.62
N MET A 259 -4.51 10.36 3.23
CA MET A 259 -5.19 10.07 4.52
C MET A 259 -4.18 9.87 5.66
N LYS A 260 -2.88 10.13 5.44
CA LYS A 260 -1.81 9.96 6.43
C LYS A 260 -1.23 11.33 6.80
N PRO A 261 -1.76 12.06 7.79
CA PRO A 261 -1.39 13.45 8.04
C PRO A 261 0.10 13.62 8.39
N GLN A 262 0.72 14.69 7.86
CA GLN A 262 2.19 14.86 7.91
C GLN A 262 2.73 15.40 9.24
N TYR A 263 1.93 16.09 10.05
CA TYR A 263 2.27 16.47 11.42
C TYR A 263 1.05 17.13 12.08
N TYR A 264 0.83 16.88 13.37
CA TYR A 264 -0.17 17.62 14.14
C TYR A 264 0.47 18.90 14.71
N LYS A 265 0.09 20.09 14.19
CA LYS A 265 0.27 21.35 14.92
C LYS A 265 -0.93 21.50 15.85
N LYS A 266 -0.66 21.74 17.14
CA LYS A 266 -1.67 21.94 18.20
C LYS A 266 -2.79 22.88 17.74
N TYR A 267 -4.02 22.37 17.69
CA TYR A 267 -5.23 23.18 17.77
C TYR A 267 -6.06 22.69 18.96
N PRO A 268 -6.23 23.50 20.01
CA PRO A 268 -7.01 23.07 21.16
C PRO A 268 -8.51 23.36 20.95
N LYS A 269 -9.34 22.32 21.03
CA LYS A 269 -10.57 22.42 21.82
C LYS A 269 -10.21 22.03 23.26
N LYS A 270 -10.28 23.01 24.17
CA LYS A 270 -9.98 22.81 25.60
C LYS A 270 -11.01 21.90 26.29
N LEU A 271 -12.30 22.08 26.00
CA LEU A 271 -13.39 21.58 26.88
C LEU A 271 -13.49 20.05 27.01
N GLU A 272 -13.47 19.30 25.90
CA GLU A 272 -13.71 17.85 25.92
C GLU A 272 -12.51 17.06 26.49
N ILE A 273 -11.31 17.52 26.19
CA ILE A 273 -10.06 16.92 26.67
C ILE A 273 -9.80 17.30 28.13
N ASP A 274 -10.31 18.45 28.59
CA ASP A 274 -10.22 18.85 29.99
C ASP A 274 -11.02 17.89 30.88
N LEU A 275 -12.15 17.31 30.44
CA LEU A 275 -12.89 16.27 31.19
C LEU A 275 -12.09 14.97 31.35
N ILE A 276 -11.40 14.51 30.31
CA ILE A 276 -10.48 13.36 30.39
C ILE A 276 -9.25 13.71 31.22
N SER A 277 -8.79 14.96 31.11
CA SER A 277 -7.64 15.45 31.86
C SER A 277 -7.94 15.55 33.36
N GLN A 278 -9.18 15.88 33.72
CA GLN A 278 -9.70 15.94 35.09
C GLN A 278 -9.99 14.56 35.70
N SER A 279 -10.26 13.54 34.86
CA SER A 279 -10.64 12.18 35.28
C SER A 279 -9.48 11.17 35.39
N CYS A 280 -8.26 11.64 35.68
CA CYS A 280 -7.14 10.87 36.27
C CYS A 280 -5.91 10.53 35.39
N ILE A 281 -5.83 10.88 34.10
CA ILE A 281 -4.58 10.67 33.31
C ILE A 281 -3.41 11.53 33.84
N PHE A 282 -3.69 12.72 34.38
CA PHE A 282 -2.67 13.73 34.71
C PHE A 282 -2.58 14.08 36.20
N LYS A 283 -3.33 13.42 37.08
CA LYS A 283 -3.20 13.63 38.53
C LYS A 283 -1.86 13.05 38.99
N LYS A 284 -1.04 13.87 39.66
CA LYS A 284 0.17 13.44 40.37
C LYS A 284 -0.23 12.62 41.59
N ILE A 285 -0.40 11.31 41.43
CA ILE A 285 -0.64 10.38 42.54
C ILE A 285 0.68 9.66 42.87
N LYS A 286 0.92 9.40 44.17
CA LYS A 286 2.04 8.54 44.58
C LYS A 286 1.69 7.10 44.23
N LEU A 287 2.50 6.48 43.38
CA LEU A 287 2.29 5.13 42.87
C LEU A 287 3.36 4.19 43.40
N PHE A 288 3.01 2.93 43.71
CA PHE A 288 4.00 1.88 43.96
C PHE A 288 4.60 1.40 42.64
N GLU A 289 5.52 2.17 42.08
CA GLU A 289 6.13 1.86 40.78
C GLU A 289 6.90 0.54 40.74
N THR A 290 7.27 -0.02 41.90
CA THR A 290 7.94 -1.32 42.03
C THR A 290 6.98 -2.52 41.93
N SER A 291 5.66 -2.29 41.99
CA SER A 291 4.63 -3.35 41.99
C SER A 291 3.74 -3.27 40.74
N ARG A 292 4.36 -3.17 39.56
CA ARG A 292 3.65 -3.13 38.27
C ARG A 292 3.16 -4.53 37.92
N ILE A 293 1.88 -4.65 37.60
CA ILE A 293 1.28 -5.91 37.14
C ILE A 293 1.10 -5.80 35.62
N PRO A 294 1.90 -6.49 34.81
CA PRO A 294 1.73 -6.48 33.36
C PRO A 294 0.46 -7.22 32.95
N ILE A 295 -0.14 -6.81 31.83
CA ILE A 295 -1.26 -7.53 31.21
C ILE A 295 -0.73 -8.30 30.00
N ASP A 296 -0.76 -9.62 30.06
CA ASP A 296 -0.21 -10.45 29.01
C ASP A 296 -0.88 -10.18 27.66
N GLY A 297 -0.05 -10.00 26.62
CA GLY A 297 -0.51 -9.74 25.25
C GLY A 297 -1.01 -8.32 24.97
N LEU A 298 -0.87 -7.39 25.93
CA LEU A 298 -1.29 -6.00 25.78
C LEU A 298 -0.24 -5.03 26.40
N PRO A 299 0.12 -3.91 25.75
CA PRO A 299 1.10 -2.96 26.27
C PRO A 299 0.51 -2.05 27.37
N VAL A 300 0.05 -2.68 28.45
CA VAL A 300 -0.57 -2.06 29.62
C VAL A 300 0.02 -2.68 30.88
N VAL A 301 0.26 -1.82 31.88
CA VAL A 301 0.57 -2.24 33.25
C VAL A 301 -0.45 -1.65 34.21
N MET A 302 -0.87 -2.44 35.18
CA MET A 302 -1.67 -1.99 36.31
C MET A 302 -0.75 -1.59 37.45
N ILE A 303 -0.95 -0.39 37.98
CA ILE A 303 -0.12 0.17 39.04
C ILE A 303 -1.00 0.40 40.28
N PRO A 304 -0.73 -0.26 41.41
CA PRO A 304 -1.48 -0.02 42.63
C PRO A 304 -1.23 1.40 43.15
N GLU A 305 -2.29 2.08 43.53
CA GLU A 305 -2.20 3.42 44.10
C GLU A 305 -2.00 3.37 45.62
N ILE A 306 -1.25 4.34 46.15
CA ILE A 306 -1.13 4.53 47.60
C ILE A 306 -2.36 5.32 48.05
N ASN A 307 -3.46 4.63 48.34
CA ASN A 307 -4.62 5.22 49.01
C ASN A 307 -4.69 4.73 50.46
N ASN A 308 -5.08 5.64 51.36
CA ASN A 308 -5.25 5.38 52.79
C ASN A 308 -6.56 4.61 53.11
N GLU A 309 -7.33 4.23 52.09
CA GLU A 309 -8.62 3.54 52.24
C GLU A 309 -8.49 2.03 52.04
N ALA A 310 -9.38 1.26 52.67
CA ALA A 310 -9.39 -0.21 52.71
C ALA A 310 -9.50 -0.89 51.33
N ASN A 311 -9.86 -0.15 50.28
CA ASN A 311 -10.08 -0.68 48.94
C ASN A 311 -8.81 -0.53 48.08
N LYS A 312 -8.34 -1.65 47.51
CA LYS A 312 -7.20 -1.65 46.58
C LYS A 312 -7.62 -1.02 45.24
N SER A 313 -7.12 0.19 44.98
CA SER A 313 -7.26 0.85 43.68
C SER A 313 -6.04 0.61 42.80
N TYR A 314 -6.29 0.40 41.52
CA TYR A 314 -5.27 0.19 40.50
C TYR A 314 -5.48 1.16 39.34
N ARG A 315 -4.37 1.64 38.78
CA ARG A 315 -4.37 2.53 37.62
C ARG A 315 -3.84 1.81 36.39
N ALA A 316 -4.59 1.88 35.29
CA ALA A 316 -4.10 1.45 33.99
C ALA A 316 -3.06 2.46 33.47
N SER A 317 -1.89 1.97 33.08
CA SER A 317 -0.82 2.77 32.47
C SER A 317 -0.34 2.11 31.19
N LEU A 318 -0.38 2.86 30.09
CA LEU A 318 0.12 2.40 28.80
C LEU A 318 1.65 2.43 28.79
N ILE A 319 2.26 1.40 28.19
CA ILE A 319 3.71 1.27 28.02
C ILE A 319 4.08 1.25 26.54
N ASN A 320 5.29 1.69 26.20
CA ASN A 320 5.84 1.57 24.85
C ASN A 320 6.47 0.19 24.63
N ASN A 321 7.01 -0.03 23.43
CA ASN A 321 7.66 -1.29 23.04
C ASN A 321 8.91 -1.64 23.88
N LYS A 322 9.45 -0.66 24.63
CA LYS A 322 10.58 -0.83 25.56
C LYS A 322 10.13 -1.12 26.99
N GLY A 323 8.81 -1.23 27.23
CA GLY A 323 8.23 -1.39 28.57
C GLY A 323 8.19 -0.10 29.40
N GLU A 324 8.51 1.05 28.81
CA GLU A 324 8.52 2.34 29.50
C GLU A 324 7.13 2.97 29.47
N LYS A 325 6.74 3.63 30.56
CA LYS A 325 5.46 4.34 30.64
C LYS A 325 5.41 5.48 29.63
N ILE A 326 4.31 5.56 28.89
CA ILE A 326 4.12 6.65 27.92
C ILE A 326 3.89 7.97 28.66
N ASN A 327 4.63 9.01 28.24
CA ASN A 327 4.51 10.34 28.81
C ASN A 327 3.04 10.85 28.70
N PRO A 328 2.42 11.31 29.80
CA PRO A 328 1.04 11.83 29.77
C PRO A 328 0.84 12.95 28.73
N THR A 329 1.78 13.88 28.59
CA THR A 329 1.70 14.96 27.59
C THR A 329 1.69 14.41 26.17
N LYS A 330 2.43 13.31 25.90
CA LYS A 330 2.38 12.61 24.61
C LYS A 330 0.98 12.01 24.40
N LEU A 331 0.45 11.30 25.39
CA LEU A 331 -0.90 10.74 25.32
C LEU A 331 -1.97 11.80 25.11
N LYS A 332 -1.85 12.96 25.77
CA LYS A 332 -2.74 14.10 25.54
C LYS A 332 -2.77 14.47 24.06
N ASN A 333 -1.60 14.75 23.47
CA ASN A 333 -1.48 15.16 22.06
C ASN A 333 -2.04 14.10 21.10
N VAL A 334 -1.81 12.81 21.39
CA VAL A 334 -2.37 11.70 20.61
C VAL A 334 -3.90 11.69 20.68
N LEU A 335 -4.45 11.92 21.88
CA LEU A 335 -5.89 11.99 22.09
C LEU A 335 -6.51 13.21 21.41
N GLU A 336 -5.90 14.40 21.48
CA GLU A 336 -6.41 15.59 20.78
C GLU A 336 -6.45 15.38 19.27
N SER A 337 -5.41 14.75 18.71
CA SER A 337 -5.38 14.38 17.29
C SER A 337 -6.53 13.42 16.95
N LEU A 338 -6.79 12.42 17.78
CA LEU A 338 -7.87 11.47 17.52
C LEU A 338 -9.26 12.12 17.55
N PHE A 339 -9.56 12.95 18.55
CA PHE A 339 -10.83 13.69 18.62
C PHE A 339 -11.07 14.58 17.41
N PHE A 340 -10.04 15.32 17.01
CA PHE A 340 -10.10 16.17 15.82
C PHE A 340 -10.46 15.35 14.57
N HIS A 341 -9.76 14.23 14.34
CA HIS A 341 -9.98 13.43 13.14
C HIS A 341 -11.25 12.59 13.18
N LEU A 342 -11.73 12.21 14.37
CA LEU A 342 -13.05 11.62 14.55
C LEU A 342 -14.14 12.59 14.09
N ASN A 343 -14.09 13.83 14.56
CA ASN A 343 -15.04 14.86 14.15
C ASN A 343 -14.96 15.14 12.64
N LEU A 344 -13.75 15.25 12.08
CA LEU A 344 -13.53 15.42 10.65
C LEU A 344 -14.20 14.30 9.83
N CYS A 345 -13.93 13.04 10.18
CA CYS A 345 -14.44 11.89 9.46
C CYS A 345 -15.97 11.76 9.60
N GLN A 346 -16.49 11.95 10.81
CA GLN A 346 -17.93 11.88 11.08
C GLN A 346 -18.69 12.96 10.30
N LYS A 347 -18.19 14.20 10.32
CA LYS A 347 -18.76 15.30 9.53
C LYS A 347 -18.76 15.00 8.04
N TYR A 348 -17.67 14.44 7.52
CA TYR A 348 -17.58 14.07 6.11
C TYR A 348 -18.65 13.02 5.72
N ILE A 349 -18.80 11.97 6.52
CA ILE A 349 -19.80 10.91 6.29
C ILE A 349 -21.22 11.49 6.27
N LEU A 350 -21.52 12.42 7.18
CA LEU A 350 -22.83 13.08 7.26
C LEU A 350 -23.05 14.09 6.13
N SER A 351 -22.04 14.90 5.77
CA SER A 351 -22.17 15.97 4.77
C SER A 351 -22.29 15.45 3.34
N GLU A 352 -21.64 14.33 3.03
CA GLU A 352 -21.72 13.69 1.71
C GLU A 352 -22.98 12.83 1.55
N GLY A 353 -23.87 12.82 2.55
CA GLY A 353 -25.12 12.07 2.50
C GLY A 353 -24.91 10.56 2.40
N LEU A 354 -23.74 10.05 2.82
CA LEU A 354 -23.44 8.60 2.84
C LEU A 354 -24.35 7.85 3.79
N ILE A 355 -24.92 8.58 4.74
CA ILE A 355 -25.87 8.11 5.73
C ILE A 355 -27.01 9.14 5.77
N VAL A 356 -28.23 8.74 5.41
CA VAL A 356 -29.42 9.60 5.43
C VAL A 356 -30.10 9.43 6.78
N ILE A 357 -30.04 10.47 7.64
CA ILE A 357 -30.70 10.44 8.95
C ILE A 357 -31.32 11.80 9.28
N ASP A 358 -32.56 11.76 9.79
CA ASP A 358 -33.18 12.88 10.49
C ASP A 358 -32.45 13.09 11.83
N HIS A 359 -31.93 14.31 12.07
CA HIS A 359 -31.22 14.74 13.29
C HIS A 359 -29.72 14.35 13.43
N ALA A 360 -28.90 14.66 12.41
CA ALA A 360 -27.44 14.46 12.40
C ALA A 360 -26.67 14.97 13.64
N GLU A 361 -27.11 16.06 14.28
CA GLU A 361 -26.43 16.63 15.46
C GLU A 361 -26.48 15.70 16.69
N ASN A 362 -27.58 14.96 16.88
CA ASN A 362 -27.73 14.03 18.00
C ASN A 362 -26.75 12.86 17.89
N LEU A 363 -26.50 12.36 16.67
CA LEU A 363 -25.58 11.25 16.43
C LEU A 363 -24.12 11.59 16.71
N ILE A 364 -23.70 12.83 16.42
CA ILE A 364 -22.34 13.28 16.76
C ILE A 364 -22.16 13.26 18.28
N LYS A 365 -23.16 13.75 19.02
CA LYS A 365 -23.14 13.74 20.48
C LYS A 365 -23.17 12.32 21.04
N ASP A 366 -24.04 11.46 20.53
CA ASP A 366 -24.16 10.05 20.96
C ASP A 366 -22.86 9.27 20.70
N PHE A 367 -22.23 9.50 19.54
CA PHE A 367 -20.93 8.92 19.22
C PHE A 367 -19.84 9.40 20.20
N SER A 368 -19.79 10.71 20.48
CA SER A 368 -18.84 11.26 21.44
C SER A 368 -19.03 10.66 22.83
N GLU A 369 -20.27 10.57 23.33
CA GLU A 369 -20.59 9.95 24.62
C GLU A 369 -20.17 8.47 24.66
N PHE A 370 -20.44 7.71 23.59
CA PHE A 370 -19.95 6.34 23.42
C PHE A 370 -18.42 6.28 23.52
N PHE A 371 -17.72 7.16 22.79
CA PHE A 371 -16.26 7.17 22.76
C PHE A 371 -15.65 7.54 24.12
N PHE A 372 -16.24 8.50 24.85
CA PHE A 372 -15.81 8.81 26.22
C PHE A 372 -15.99 7.62 27.16
N LYS A 373 -17.13 6.91 27.08
CA LYS A 373 -17.36 5.70 27.88
C LYS A 373 -16.35 4.60 27.53
N LEU A 374 -16.02 4.41 26.26
CA LEU A 374 -15.00 3.45 25.83
C LEU A 374 -13.62 3.70 26.48
N LEU A 375 -13.21 4.98 26.54
CA LEU A 375 -11.91 5.38 27.08
C LEU A 375 -11.85 5.26 28.61
N LEU A 376 -12.90 5.72 29.29
CA LEU A 376 -12.96 5.87 30.76
C LEU A 376 -13.66 4.70 31.47
N ASN A 377 -14.06 3.68 30.71
CA ASN A 377 -14.98 2.60 31.03
C ASN A 377 -15.31 2.43 32.52
N LYS A 378 -16.56 2.76 32.89
CA LYS A 378 -17.11 2.65 34.24
C LYS A 378 -18.02 1.43 34.42
N GLU A 379 -18.04 0.51 33.45
CA GLU A 379 -18.86 -0.70 33.54
C GLU A 379 -18.23 -1.74 34.48
N GLU A 380 -19.09 -2.43 35.22
CA GLU A 380 -18.67 -3.42 36.22
C GLU A 380 -17.89 -4.57 35.56
N GLY A 381 -16.68 -4.84 36.05
CA GLY A 381 -15.82 -5.92 35.54
C GLY A 381 -14.96 -5.58 34.32
N ARG A 382 -15.04 -4.37 33.74
CA ARG A 382 -14.19 -3.93 32.62
C ARG A 382 -13.12 -2.94 33.08
N ILE A 383 -11.98 -2.92 32.38
CA ILE A 383 -10.86 -2.02 32.69
C ILE A 383 -10.89 -0.81 31.73
N PRO A 384 -10.74 0.42 32.24
CA PRO A 384 -10.63 1.59 31.38
C PRO A 384 -9.27 1.64 30.66
N ILE A 385 -9.21 2.25 29.48
CA ILE A 385 -7.92 2.60 28.84
C ILE A 385 -7.21 3.66 29.69
N PHE A 386 -8.00 4.61 30.19
CA PHE A 386 -7.56 5.73 31.00
C PHE A 386 -8.42 5.83 32.25
N GLY A 387 -7.83 5.58 33.42
CA GLY A 387 -8.54 5.73 34.68
C GLY A 387 -8.07 4.77 35.75
N GLU A 388 -8.88 4.70 36.79
CA GLU A 388 -8.68 3.91 37.99
C GLU A 388 -9.78 2.85 38.08
N ILE A 389 -9.43 1.68 38.61
CA ILE A 389 -10.36 0.60 38.90
C ILE A 389 -10.18 0.13 40.35
N LEU A 390 -11.30 -0.12 41.02
CA LEU A 390 -11.31 -0.80 42.31
C LEU A 390 -11.38 -2.30 42.03
N LYS A 391 -10.39 -3.06 42.52
CA LYS A 391 -10.38 -4.52 42.33
C LYS A 391 -9.67 -5.20 43.50
N GLU A 392 -10.36 -6.05 44.23
CA GLU A 392 -9.84 -6.63 45.48
C GLU A 392 -8.82 -7.77 45.25
N ASP A 393 -9.02 -8.56 44.21
CA ASP A 393 -8.23 -9.76 43.90
C ASP A 393 -6.88 -9.46 43.21
N GLY A 394 -6.71 -8.24 42.67
CA GLY A 394 -5.53 -7.80 41.95
C GLY A 394 -5.25 -8.58 40.66
N LYS A 395 -6.22 -9.34 40.12
CA LYS A 395 -6.04 -10.15 38.90
C LYS A 395 -6.49 -9.37 37.67
N PHE A 396 -5.62 -9.28 36.67
CA PHE A 396 -5.90 -8.55 35.44
C PHE A 396 -5.57 -9.42 34.22
N GLU A 397 -6.48 -9.41 33.26
CA GLU A 397 -6.40 -10.21 32.03
C GLU A 397 -6.86 -9.36 30.85
N ILE A 398 -6.36 -9.68 29.66
CA ILE A 398 -6.74 -8.99 28.42
C ILE A 398 -8.24 -9.05 28.13
N SER A 399 -8.92 -10.12 28.57
CA SER A 399 -10.37 -10.34 28.46
C SER A 399 -11.20 -9.25 29.15
N HIS A 400 -10.63 -8.54 30.12
CA HIS A 400 -11.29 -7.41 30.79
C HIS A 400 -11.30 -6.12 29.95
N PHE A 401 -10.61 -6.09 28.81
CA PHE A 401 -10.73 -5.04 27.80
C PHE A 401 -11.68 -5.50 26.69
N SER A 402 -12.43 -4.57 26.09
CA SER A 402 -13.18 -4.87 24.86
C SER A 402 -12.22 -4.97 23.67
N ASP A 403 -12.64 -5.67 22.61
CA ASP A 403 -11.84 -5.79 21.37
C ASP A 403 -11.48 -4.41 20.80
N LEU A 404 -12.40 -3.46 20.91
CA LEU A 404 -12.17 -2.08 20.47
C LEU A 404 -11.13 -1.36 21.34
N GLN A 405 -11.11 -1.60 22.65
CA GLN A 405 -10.06 -1.06 23.53
C GLN A 405 -8.69 -1.69 23.20
N VAL A 406 -8.65 -3.02 23.01
CA VAL A 406 -7.43 -3.73 22.60
C VAL A 406 -6.89 -3.16 21.28
N PHE A 407 -7.78 -2.94 20.30
CA PHE A 407 -7.41 -2.34 19.02
C PHE A 407 -6.80 -0.94 19.18
N LEU A 408 -7.44 -0.06 19.95
CA LEU A 408 -6.93 1.30 20.17
C LEU A 408 -5.58 1.32 20.87
N ILE A 409 -5.38 0.45 21.87
CA ILE A 409 -4.13 0.35 22.59
C ILE A 409 -3.00 -0.11 21.66
N LYS A 410 -3.21 -1.20 20.91
CA LYS A 410 -2.19 -1.80 20.03
C LYS A 410 -1.90 -0.98 18.78
N HIS A 411 -2.92 -0.40 18.16
CA HIS A 411 -2.80 0.21 16.83
C HIS A 411 -2.81 1.74 16.85
N TYR A 412 -2.84 2.37 18.03
CA TYR A 412 -2.80 3.83 18.14
C TYR A 412 -2.04 4.35 19.35
N PHE A 413 -2.52 4.11 20.58
CA PHE A 413 -2.03 4.82 21.76
C PHE A 413 -0.59 4.47 22.15
N THR A 414 -0.12 3.27 21.81
CA THR A 414 1.24 2.80 22.14
C THR A 414 2.26 2.95 21.02
N LEU A 415 1.84 3.44 19.85
CA LEU A 415 2.73 3.62 18.71
C LEU A 415 3.76 4.73 18.94
N GLU A 416 4.97 4.54 18.42
CA GLU A 416 5.99 5.59 18.42
C GLU A 416 5.53 6.80 17.59
N ASN A 417 4.98 6.53 16.41
CA ASN A 417 4.42 7.51 15.47
C ASN A 417 2.94 7.21 15.15
N PRO A 418 1.98 7.71 15.96
CA PRO A 418 0.55 7.43 15.77
C PRO A 418 -0.09 8.27 14.67
N GLN A 419 0.55 9.34 14.18
CA GLN A 419 -0.10 10.30 13.27
C GLN A 419 -0.57 9.69 11.95
N PRO A 420 0.24 8.87 11.24
CA PRO A 420 -0.22 8.23 10.00
C PRO A 420 -1.46 7.34 10.20
N HIS A 421 -1.69 6.85 11.42
CA HIS A 421 -2.77 5.92 11.74
C HIS A 421 -4.09 6.61 12.11
N VAL A 422 -4.10 7.93 12.35
CA VAL A 422 -5.24 8.59 12.99
C VAL A 422 -6.53 8.49 12.19
N ILE A 423 -6.50 8.75 10.87
CA ILE A 423 -7.70 8.62 10.02
C ILE A 423 -8.20 7.18 9.98
N ARG A 424 -7.29 6.22 9.83
CA ARG A 424 -7.63 4.78 9.85
C ARG A 424 -8.36 4.40 11.14
N VAL A 425 -7.81 4.83 12.28
CA VAL A 425 -8.38 4.55 13.61
C VAL A 425 -9.71 5.26 13.80
N SER A 426 -9.83 6.53 13.38
CA SER A 426 -11.08 7.27 13.40
C SER A 426 -12.17 6.56 12.60
N LEU A 427 -11.86 6.14 11.38
CA LEU A 427 -12.81 5.41 10.53
C LEU A 427 -13.16 4.03 11.07
N ALA A 428 -12.24 3.35 11.76
CA ALA A 428 -12.52 2.07 12.41
C ALA A 428 -13.47 2.22 13.59
N LEU A 429 -13.31 3.27 14.41
CA LEU A 429 -14.20 3.60 15.52
C LEU A 429 -15.62 3.92 15.02
N ILE A 430 -15.70 4.74 13.98
CA ILE A 430 -16.98 5.10 13.35
C ILE A 430 -17.65 3.85 12.74
N TYR A 431 -16.89 3.03 12.02
CA TYR A 431 -17.35 1.77 11.43
C TYR A 431 -17.93 0.83 12.50
N TYR A 432 -17.20 0.65 13.60
CA TYR A 432 -17.65 -0.16 14.74
C TYR A 432 -18.95 0.37 15.34
N TRP A 433 -19.00 1.67 15.63
CA TRP A 433 -20.14 2.30 16.29
C TRP A 433 -21.42 2.17 15.44
N TYR A 434 -21.36 2.53 14.16
CA TYR A 434 -22.51 2.40 13.28
C TYR A 434 -22.94 0.95 13.06
N THR A 435 -21.98 0.02 12.92
CA THR A 435 -22.30 -1.41 12.75
C THR A 435 -22.99 -1.99 13.98
N THR A 436 -22.62 -1.53 15.18
CA THR A 436 -23.12 -2.09 16.45
C THR A 436 -24.40 -1.41 16.92
N HIS A 437 -24.49 -0.08 16.83
CA HIS A 437 -25.59 0.70 17.41
C HIS A 437 -26.63 1.16 16.38
N HIS A 438 -26.25 1.22 15.10
CA HIS A 438 -27.13 1.69 14.03
C HIS A 438 -27.10 0.78 12.78
N PRO A 439 -27.24 -0.56 12.93
CA PRO A 439 -27.06 -1.51 11.83
C PRO A 439 -28.03 -1.29 10.66
N ALA A 440 -29.27 -0.87 10.95
CA ALA A 440 -30.27 -0.59 9.93
C ALA A 440 -29.83 0.53 8.98
N ILE A 441 -29.28 1.60 9.54
CA ILE A 441 -28.84 2.78 8.80
C ILE A 441 -27.55 2.47 8.03
N PHE A 442 -26.65 1.71 8.65
CA PHE A 442 -25.32 1.45 8.11
C PHE A 442 -25.28 0.37 7.02
N SER A 443 -26.33 -0.45 6.94
CA SER A 443 -26.42 -1.61 6.03
C SER A 443 -26.11 -1.26 4.56
N GLN A 444 -26.52 -0.07 4.09
CA GLN A 444 -26.38 0.36 2.70
C GLN A 444 -24.93 0.61 2.29
N ILE A 445 -24.08 1.07 3.21
CA ILE A 445 -22.68 1.40 2.93
C ILE A 445 -21.69 0.37 3.48
N ARG A 446 -22.12 -0.55 4.36
CA ARG A 446 -21.25 -1.48 5.08
C ARG A 446 -20.29 -2.27 4.17
N ALA A 447 -20.78 -2.75 3.03
CA ALA A 447 -20.00 -3.58 2.09
C ALA A 447 -18.90 -2.80 1.36
N HIS A 448 -19.09 -1.49 1.17
CA HIS A 448 -18.19 -0.64 0.39
C HIS A 448 -17.57 0.50 1.20
N TYR A 449 -17.81 0.53 2.52
CA TYR A 449 -17.44 1.63 3.42
C TYR A 449 -15.99 2.05 3.27
N TRP A 450 -15.07 1.09 3.30
CA TRP A 450 -13.64 1.35 3.21
C TRP A 450 -13.24 1.90 1.84
N ASP A 451 -13.64 1.24 0.76
CA ASP A 451 -13.29 1.65 -0.60
C ASP A 451 -13.88 3.02 -0.94
N LEU A 452 -15.12 3.26 -0.51
CA LEU A 452 -15.83 4.52 -0.70
C LEU A 452 -15.11 5.66 0.01
N LEU A 453 -14.77 5.50 1.29
CA LEU A 453 -14.09 6.55 2.05
C LEU A 453 -12.65 6.76 1.60
N MET A 454 -11.90 5.68 1.31
CA MET A 454 -10.55 5.81 0.76
C MET A 454 -10.55 6.59 -0.56
N LYS A 455 -11.56 6.37 -1.41
CA LYS A 455 -11.72 7.10 -2.67
C LYS A 455 -12.18 8.54 -2.45
N GLN A 456 -13.28 8.75 -1.72
CA GLN A 456 -13.95 10.05 -1.64
C GLN A 456 -13.30 10.98 -0.61
N LEU A 457 -13.13 10.54 0.64
CA LEU A 457 -12.45 11.33 1.68
C LEU A 457 -10.99 11.55 1.30
N GLY A 458 -10.31 10.51 0.83
CA GLY A 458 -8.93 10.60 0.35
C GLY A 458 -8.74 11.63 -0.77
N SER A 459 -9.71 11.75 -1.69
CA SER A 459 -9.71 12.80 -2.73
C SER A 459 -10.04 14.17 -2.15
N SER A 460 -11.01 14.26 -1.24
CA SER A 460 -11.43 15.52 -0.61
C SER A 460 -10.28 16.20 0.16
N LEU A 461 -9.52 15.41 0.93
CA LEU A 461 -8.34 15.89 1.66
C LEU A 461 -7.22 16.41 0.74
N MET A 462 -7.17 15.95 -0.51
CA MET A 462 -6.19 16.38 -1.52
C MET A 462 -6.59 17.61 -2.33
N LYS A 463 -7.89 17.92 -2.45
CA LYS A 463 -8.42 18.96 -3.37
C LYS A 463 -7.79 20.34 -3.21
N HIS A 464 -7.04 20.57 -2.14
CA HIS A 464 -6.51 21.87 -1.77
C HIS A 464 -5.00 21.90 -1.50
N GLN A 465 -4.23 20.89 -1.94
CA GLN A 465 -2.80 20.78 -1.57
C GLN A 465 -1.86 20.50 -2.76
N LYS A 466 -0.63 21.03 -2.67
CA LYS A 466 0.47 20.79 -3.62
C LYS A 466 1.35 19.59 -3.26
N LEU A 467 1.17 19.00 -2.07
CA LEU A 467 1.95 17.87 -1.56
C LEU A 467 1.06 16.63 -1.46
N ASP A 468 1.62 15.42 -1.65
CA ASP A 468 0.92 14.12 -1.61
C ASP A 468 0.41 13.70 -0.20
N VAL A 469 0.39 14.63 0.76
CA VAL A 469 -0.08 14.43 2.13
C VAL A 469 -0.87 15.66 2.59
N TYR A 470 -1.97 15.43 3.30
CA TYR A 470 -2.79 16.53 3.81
C TYR A 470 -2.24 17.18 5.09
N SER A 471 -2.19 18.51 5.10
CA SER A 471 -1.88 19.36 6.26
C SER A 471 -3.14 19.86 6.99
N LEU A 472 -3.12 19.81 8.32
CA LEU A 472 -4.16 20.34 9.21
C LEU A 472 -4.22 21.86 9.26
N THR A 473 -3.24 22.58 8.71
CA THR A 473 -3.26 24.05 8.63
C THR A 473 -4.43 24.61 7.82
N HIS A 474 -5.13 23.76 7.06
CA HIS A 474 -6.28 24.13 6.26
C HIS A 474 -7.61 23.82 6.94
N PHE A 475 -7.62 23.56 8.24
CA PHE A 475 -8.85 23.26 8.99
C PHE A 475 -8.95 24.15 10.23
N ASP A 476 -10.17 24.54 10.58
CA ASP A 476 -10.45 25.23 11.83
C ASP A 476 -10.47 24.25 13.00
N HIS A 477 -10.65 24.79 14.21
CA HIS A 477 -10.77 24.01 15.45
C HIS A 477 -11.98 23.06 15.50
N ASP A 478 -12.98 23.26 14.64
CA ASP A 478 -14.15 22.40 14.51
C ASP A 478 -13.98 21.37 13.38
N SER A 479 -12.78 21.25 12.81
CA SER A 479 -12.47 20.37 11.69
C SER A 479 -13.17 20.77 10.38
N ASN A 480 -13.64 22.02 10.24
CA ASN A 480 -14.13 22.54 8.98
C ASN A 480 -12.96 23.03 8.13
N PHE A 481 -13.06 22.87 6.82
CA PHE A 481 -12.02 23.31 5.89
C PHE A 481 -11.97 24.84 5.76
N LEU A 482 -10.77 25.44 5.85
CA LEU A 482 -10.50 26.89 5.88
C LEU A 482 -10.24 27.54 4.50
N GLY A 483 -10.26 26.80 3.39
CA GLY A 483 -9.89 27.35 2.08
C GLY A 483 -10.92 28.34 1.51
N HIS A 484 -10.41 29.35 0.80
CA HIS A 484 -11.14 30.51 0.23
C HIS A 484 -12.61 30.22 -0.07
N VAL A 485 -13.48 30.79 0.77
CA VAL A 485 -14.89 31.01 0.46
C VAL A 485 -14.94 31.85 -0.82
N ARG A 486 -15.10 31.22 -1.98
CA ARG A 486 -15.89 31.86 -3.04
C ARG A 486 -17.27 31.96 -2.43
N THR A 487 -17.63 33.17 -2.02
CA THR A 487 -18.99 33.53 -1.63
C THR A 487 -19.93 33.02 -2.71
N TYR A 488 -20.57 31.88 -2.45
CA TYR A 488 -21.77 31.50 -3.14
C TYR A 488 -22.83 32.44 -2.59
N THR A 489 -23.06 33.56 -3.28
CA THR A 489 -24.23 34.40 -3.04
C THR A 489 -25.44 33.52 -3.32
N PRO A 490 -26.31 33.22 -2.34
CA PRO A 490 -27.52 32.49 -2.62
C PRO A 490 -28.38 33.37 -3.52
N ALA A 491 -28.70 32.89 -4.72
CA ALA A 491 -29.68 33.50 -5.59
C ALA A 491 -31.10 33.24 -5.03
N TYR A 492 -31.42 33.81 -3.87
CA TYR A 492 -32.78 33.86 -3.33
C TYR A 492 -32.98 35.14 -2.52
N LYS A 493 -33.44 36.19 -3.19
CA LYS A 493 -34.47 37.16 -2.75
C LYS A 493 -34.41 38.43 -3.61
N LYS A 494 -35.15 38.41 -4.71
CA LYS A 494 -35.87 39.58 -5.20
C LYS A 494 -37.23 39.07 -5.64
N ILE A 495 -38.22 39.23 -4.77
CA ILE A 495 -39.66 39.44 -5.01
C ILE A 495 -40.29 39.75 -3.64
N CYS A 496 -41.06 40.85 -3.60
CA CYS A 496 -41.84 41.46 -2.50
C CYS A 496 -40.99 42.16 -1.41
N HIS A 497 -41.09 43.47 -1.15
CA HIS A 497 -42.15 44.46 -1.40
C HIS A 497 -41.72 45.62 -2.30
#